data_AF-A0A7X7DSR6-F1
#
_entry.id   AF-A0A7X7DSR6-F1
#
_cell.length_a   1.000
_cell.length_b   1.000
_cell.length_c   1.000
_cell.angle_alpha   90.00
_cell.angle_beta   90.00
_cell.angle_gamma   90.00
#
_symmetry.space_group_name_H-M   'P 1'
#
loop_
_entity.id
_entity.type
_entity.pdbx_description
1 polymer ?
#
loop_
_entity_poly.entity_id
_entity_poly.type
_entity_poly.pdbx_seq_one_letter_code
_entity_poly.pdbx_strand_id
1 'polypeptide(L)'
;MKKAFYVLTVVIILALLSASGASAAEKSKEETLDAAYEHLVKVMNPEEMKKLFALFDTMKDVGLSWNEDLLLPLRDIIACKTKEQLYVIWGMGSMNISYAMLFDKNPEGVWEGGREIDERIGFPRAELREESLAFAKSREGQASSSVDFIHAMLHRAKTDQAVLNTLVGGFYGSTLELFYLFSSLGLASGVTEEFVQFVNAHLPQLTIAQEMLKAYSENGELAQLLDTGNRKAVIDSIVDIITKDMGKLTEDDLKQILSIVKAVRDPLTVPCN
;
A
#
# COMPACT_ATOMS: atom_id res chain seq x y z
N MET A 1 -66.13 15.10 24.13
CA MET A 1 -65.56 14.42 22.95
C MET A 1 -64.12 14.90 22.74
N LYS A 2 -63.14 14.40 23.52
CA LYS A 2 -61.74 14.87 23.50
C LYS A 2 -60.74 13.75 23.84
N LYS A 3 -60.83 12.58 23.18
CA LYS A 3 -59.85 11.50 23.39
C LYS A 3 -59.34 10.79 22.12
N ALA A 4 -59.77 11.19 20.92
CA ALA A 4 -59.34 10.54 19.68
C ALA A 4 -58.18 11.25 18.93
N PHE A 5 -57.79 12.47 19.32
CA PHE A 5 -56.83 13.26 18.55
C PHE A 5 -55.36 13.16 18.99
N TYR A 6 -55.06 12.52 20.11
CA TYR A 6 -53.68 12.39 20.62
C TYR A 6 -52.96 11.10 20.22
N VAL A 7 -53.68 10.11 19.68
CA VAL A 7 -53.06 8.83 19.29
C VAL A 7 -52.50 8.86 17.87
N LEU A 8 -53.03 9.72 16.98
CA LEU A 8 -52.57 9.79 15.59
C LEU A 8 -51.26 10.59 15.43
N THR A 9 -51.00 11.58 16.29
CA THR A 9 -49.80 12.43 16.19
C THR A 9 -48.54 11.74 16.69
N VAL A 10 -48.66 10.82 17.65
CA VAL A 10 -47.52 10.06 18.20
C VAL A 10 -47.05 8.96 17.26
N VAL A 11 -47.94 8.36 16.47
CA VAL A 11 -47.58 7.32 15.50
C VAL A 11 -46.84 7.89 14.28
N ILE A 12 -47.16 9.11 13.85
CA ILE A 12 -46.45 9.78 12.74
C ILE A 12 -45.04 10.22 13.17
N ILE A 13 -44.87 10.65 14.43
CA ILE A 13 -43.55 11.04 14.96
C ILE A 13 -42.65 9.81 15.22
N LEU A 14 -43.20 8.67 15.65
CA LEU A 14 -42.42 7.43 15.76
C LEU A 14 -42.08 6.78 14.40
N ALA A 15 -42.91 6.97 13.37
CA ALA A 15 -42.59 6.55 12.00
C ALA A 15 -41.56 7.47 11.32
N LEU A 16 -41.46 8.73 11.73
CA LEU A 16 -40.44 9.68 11.25
C LEU A 16 -39.11 9.57 12.01
N LEU A 17 -39.10 9.02 13.23
CA LEU A 17 -37.89 8.76 14.02
C LEU A 17 -37.26 7.38 13.75
N SER A 18 -37.87 6.56 12.89
CA SER A 18 -37.25 5.33 12.35
C SER A 18 -36.59 5.55 10.98
N ALA A 19 -36.56 6.80 10.50
CA ALA A 19 -35.84 7.21 9.29
C ALA A 19 -34.47 7.86 9.57
N SER A 20 -33.97 7.85 10.81
CA SER A 20 -32.58 8.19 11.11
C SER A 20 -31.68 6.98 10.83
N GLY A 21 -31.48 6.74 9.54
CA GLY A 21 -30.70 5.64 9.02
C GLY A 21 -30.94 5.43 7.53
N ALA A 22 -31.25 6.50 6.78
CA ALA A 22 -30.77 6.51 5.41
C ALA A 22 -29.24 6.46 5.53
N SER A 23 -28.65 5.26 5.55
CA SER A 23 -27.27 5.14 5.11
C SER A 23 -27.25 5.90 3.78
N ALA A 24 -26.33 6.85 3.62
CA ALA A 24 -26.02 7.31 2.28
C ALA A 24 -25.91 6.03 1.43
N ALA A 25 -26.76 5.89 0.41
CA ALA A 25 -26.82 4.67 -0.37
C ALA A 25 -25.38 4.36 -0.77
N GLU A 26 -24.89 3.20 -0.34
CA GLU A 26 -23.51 2.79 -0.59
C GLU A 26 -23.23 2.99 -2.08
N LYS A 27 -22.13 3.68 -2.41
CA LYS A 27 -21.80 3.87 -3.82
C LYS A 27 -21.65 2.50 -4.46
N SER A 28 -22.11 2.38 -5.70
CA SER A 28 -21.89 1.15 -6.44
C SER A 28 -20.38 0.89 -6.57
N LYS A 29 -20.00 -0.38 -6.65
CA LYS A 29 -18.59 -0.77 -6.82
C LYS A 29 -17.94 -0.06 -8.01
N GLU A 30 -18.66 0.08 -9.11
CA GLU A 30 -18.19 0.77 -10.33
C GLU A 30 -17.95 2.27 -10.07
N GLU A 31 -18.92 2.98 -9.47
CA GLU A 31 -18.78 4.40 -9.13
C GLU A 31 -17.62 4.64 -8.15
N THR A 32 -17.42 3.74 -7.17
CA THR A 32 -16.29 3.85 -6.23
C THR A 32 -14.96 3.58 -6.92
N LEU A 33 -14.88 2.59 -7.82
CA LEU A 33 -13.65 2.31 -8.58
C LEU A 33 -13.30 3.46 -9.54
N ASP A 34 -14.29 4.08 -10.18
CA ASP A 34 -14.11 5.26 -11.02
C ASP A 34 -13.61 6.46 -10.21
N ALA A 35 -14.28 6.77 -9.09
CA ALA A 35 -13.87 7.86 -8.21
C ALA A 35 -12.47 7.62 -7.62
N ALA A 36 -12.16 6.38 -7.23
CA ALA A 36 -10.85 5.99 -6.74
C ALA A 36 -9.78 6.20 -7.82
N TYR A 37 -10.04 5.77 -9.05
CA TYR A 37 -9.14 5.98 -10.18
C TYR A 37 -8.85 7.48 -10.41
N GLU A 38 -9.89 8.30 -10.53
CA GLU A 38 -9.73 9.75 -10.78
C GLU A 38 -8.95 10.45 -9.66
N HIS A 39 -9.25 10.10 -8.41
CA HIS A 39 -8.57 10.66 -7.24
C HIS A 39 -7.11 10.21 -7.17
N LEU A 40 -6.85 8.91 -7.29
CA LEU A 40 -5.51 8.34 -7.10
C LEU A 40 -4.55 8.71 -8.23
N VAL A 41 -5.02 8.85 -9.48
CA VAL A 41 -4.20 9.39 -10.57
C VAL A 41 -3.75 10.83 -10.27
N LYS A 42 -4.62 11.64 -9.66
CA LYS A 42 -4.31 13.03 -9.29
C LYS A 42 -3.34 13.10 -8.10
N VAL A 43 -3.55 12.26 -7.08
CA VAL A 43 -2.67 12.19 -5.90
C VAL A 43 -1.30 11.63 -6.29
N MET A 44 -1.26 10.56 -7.08
CA MET A 44 -0.05 9.94 -7.60
C MET A 44 0.38 10.58 -8.92
N ASN A 45 0.41 11.91 -8.97
CA ASN A 45 0.85 12.60 -10.19
C ASN A 45 2.34 12.35 -10.46
N PRO A 46 2.79 12.36 -11.73
CA PRO A 46 4.16 12.02 -12.08
C PRO A 46 5.25 12.90 -11.45
N GLU A 47 4.98 14.19 -11.25
CA GLU A 47 5.98 15.11 -10.68
C GLU A 47 6.26 14.80 -9.20
N GLU A 48 5.20 14.65 -8.40
CA GLU A 48 5.32 14.34 -6.98
C GLU A 48 5.86 12.91 -6.76
N MET A 49 5.38 11.94 -7.53
CA MET A 49 5.88 10.56 -7.43
C MET A 49 7.36 10.45 -7.81
N LYS A 50 7.84 11.22 -8.79
CA LYS A 50 9.27 11.28 -9.13
C LYS A 50 10.11 11.82 -7.97
N LYS A 51 9.64 12.88 -7.29
CA LYS A 51 10.33 13.39 -6.10
C LYS A 51 10.38 12.33 -5.01
N LEU A 52 9.28 11.62 -4.79
CA LEU A 52 9.19 10.55 -3.80
C LEU A 52 10.12 9.37 -4.11
N PHE A 53 10.26 8.98 -5.39
CA PHE A 53 11.23 7.96 -5.78
C PHE A 53 12.68 8.46 -5.63
N ALA A 54 12.95 9.72 -5.96
CA ALA A 54 14.28 10.31 -5.78
C ALA A 54 14.69 10.40 -4.29
N LEU A 55 13.73 10.49 -3.36
CA LEU A 55 14.03 10.41 -1.93
C LEU A 55 14.59 9.04 -1.56
N PHE A 56 14.13 7.95 -2.19
CA PHE A 56 14.68 6.62 -1.93
C PHE A 56 16.16 6.53 -2.30
N ASP A 57 16.59 7.27 -3.32
CA ASP A 57 18.00 7.32 -3.74
C ASP A 57 18.93 7.93 -2.68
N THR A 58 18.40 8.74 -1.77
CA THR A 58 19.16 9.38 -0.68
C THR A 58 19.50 8.44 0.48
N MET A 59 19.02 7.18 0.47
CA MET A 59 19.40 6.16 1.45
C MET A 59 20.93 6.03 1.61
N LYS A 60 21.69 6.08 0.50
CA LYS A 60 23.16 6.01 0.52
C LYS A 60 23.78 7.22 1.22
N ASP A 61 23.18 8.40 1.04
CA ASP A 61 23.70 9.66 1.57
C ASP A 61 23.56 9.74 3.09
N VAL A 62 22.54 9.09 3.66
CA VAL A 62 22.33 8.98 5.12
C VAL A 62 23.03 7.78 5.75
N GLY A 63 23.96 7.15 5.02
CA GLY A 63 24.81 6.08 5.54
C GLY A 63 24.14 4.71 5.64
N LEU A 64 22.96 4.53 5.04
CA LEU A 64 22.34 3.20 4.95
C LEU A 64 23.06 2.39 3.88
N SER A 65 23.30 1.11 4.20
CA SER A 65 24.10 0.21 3.38
C SER A 65 23.26 -0.92 2.80
N TRP A 66 23.81 -1.59 1.79
CA TRP A 66 23.25 -2.84 1.27
C TRP A 66 23.35 -3.96 2.30
N ASN A 67 22.23 -4.64 2.56
CA ASN A 67 22.18 -5.87 3.34
C ASN A 67 21.23 -6.87 2.66
N GLU A 68 21.81 -7.95 2.14
CA GLU A 68 21.08 -9.01 1.44
C GLU A 68 20.19 -9.85 2.37
N ASP A 69 20.54 -9.95 3.66
CA ASP A 69 19.76 -10.71 4.65
C ASP A 69 18.39 -10.08 4.95
N LEU A 70 18.17 -8.83 4.51
CA LEU A 70 16.88 -8.16 4.63
C LEU A 70 15.90 -8.52 3.51
N LEU A 71 16.36 -9.17 2.43
CA LEU A 71 15.52 -9.54 1.31
C LEU A 71 14.67 -10.78 1.61
N LEU A 72 13.55 -10.89 0.91
CA LEU A 72 12.72 -12.08 0.89
C LEU A 72 13.38 -13.17 0.03
N PRO A 73 13.52 -14.39 0.54
CA PRO A 73 13.96 -15.54 -0.25
C PRO A 73 12.77 -16.05 -1.09
N LEU A 74 12.38 -15.29 -2.12
CA LEU A 74 11.13 -15.52 -2.87
C LEU A 74 10.96 -16.97 -3.33
N ARG A 75 12.01 -17.59 -3.87
CA ARG A 75 11.99 -19.00 -4.34
C ARG A 75 11.50 -19.99 -3.29
N ASP A 76 11.83 -19.77 -2.02
CA ASP A 76 11.58 -20.73 -0.95
C ASP A 76 10.22 -20.52 -0.27
N ILE A 77 9.59 -19.36 -0.46
CA ILE A 77 8.40 -18.97 0.32
C ILE A 77 7.11 -18.97 -0.49
N ILE A 78 7.15 -19.03 -1.82
CA ILE A 78 5.99 -18.82 -2.69
C ILE A 78 5.08 -20.06 -2.75
N ALA A 79 5.61 -21.26 -2.96
CA ALA A 79 4.87 -22.48 -3.35
C ALA A 79 3.59 -22.75 -2.53
N CYS A 80 3.67 -22.60 -1.21
CA CYS A 80 2.63 -22.89 -0.22
C CYS A 80 1.66 -21.74 0.08
N LYS A 81 1.84 -20.56 -0.52
CA LYS A 81 1.08 -19.34 -0.16
C LYS A 81 -0.25 -19.24 -0.90
N THR A 82 -1.25 -18.67 -0.24
CA THR A 82 -2.55 -18.37 -0.86
C THR A 82 -2.44 -17.17 -1.80
N LYS A 83 -3.42 -16.96 -2.68
CA LYS A 83 -3.45 -15.78 -3.55
C LYS A 83 -3.42 -14.47 -2.76
N GLU A 84 -4.16 -14.40 -1.66
CA GLU A 84 -4.21 -13.23 -0.78
C GLU A 84 -2.84 -12.88 -0.19
N GLN A 85 -2.07 -13.90 0.19
CA GLN A 85 -0.69 -13.73 0.65
C GLN A 85 0.24 -13.34 -0.49
N LEU A 86 0.07 -13.93 -1.68
CA LEU A 86 0.89 -13.63 -2.85
C LEU A 86 0.71 -12.19 -3.35
N TYR A 87 -0.49 -11.60 -3.25
CA TYR A 87 -0.67 -10.16 -3.54
C TYR A 87 0.19 -9.28 -2.62
N VAL A 88 0.34 -9.65 -1.35
CA VAL A 88 1.20 -8.93 -0.40
C VAL A 88 2.68 -9.16 -0.72
N ILE A 89 3.08 -10.41 -0.92
CA ILE A 89 4.46 -10.79 -1.26
C ILE A 89 4.91 -10.14 -2.57
N TRP A 90 4.00 -9.94 -3.54
CA TRP A 90 4.27 -9.21 -4.78
C TRP A 90 4.78 -7.79 -4.51
N GLY A 91 4.14 -7.09 -3.56
CA GLY A 91 4.53 -5.75 -3.12
C GLY A 91 5.87 -5.73 -2.39
N MET A 92 6.06 -6.67 -1.46
CA MET A 92 7.31 -6.83 -0.71
C MET A 92 8.49 -7.10 -1.66
N GLY A 93 8.31 -8.03 -2.60
CA GLY A 93 9.29 -8.36 -3.63
C GLY A 93 9.61 -7.18 -4.55
N SER A 94 8.60 -6.40 -4.93
CA SER A 94 8.81 -5.16 -5.71
C SER A 94 9.69 -4.16 -4.94
N MET A 95 9.50 -4.04 -3.62
CA MET A 95 10.34 -3.16 -2.79
C MET A 95 11.78 -3.68 -2.64
N ASN A 96 11.95 -4.98 -2.48
CA ASN A 96 13.28 -5.60 -2.49
C ASN A 96 14.03 -5.37 -3.82
N ILE A 97 13.33 -5.42 -4.96
CA ILE A 97 13.91 -5.09 -6.27
C ILE A 97 14.38 -3.63 -6.28
N SER A 98 13.55 -2.68 -5.84
CA SER A 98 13.93 -1.27 -5.78
C SER A 98 15.15 -1.04 -4.87
N TYR A 99 15.19 -1.68 -3.70
CA TYR A 99 16.35 -1.62 -2.80
C TYR A 99 17.61 -2.23 -3.43
N ALA A 100 17.49 -3.38 -4.10
CA ALA A 100 18.61 -3.98 -4.82
C ALA A 100 19.13 -3.08 -5.95
N MET A 101 18.24 -2.54 -6.77
CA MET A 101 18.60 -1.67 -7.88
C MET A 101 19.29 -0.40 -7.40
N LEU A 102 18.83 0.19 -6.30
CA LEU A 102 19.49 1.34 -5.69
C LEU A 102 20.98 1.06 -5.40
N PHE A 103 21.32 -0.13 -4.92
CA PHE A 103 22.70 -0.52 -4.59
C PHE A 103 23.43 -1.24 -5.72
N ASP A 104 22.92 -1.16 -6.95
CA ASP A 104 23.47 -1.81 -8.14
C ASP A 104 23.63 -3.34 -7.96
N LYS A 105 22.66 -3.96 -7.29
CA LYS A 105 22.60 -5.40 -7.00
C LYS A 105 21.56 -6.12 -7.84
N ASN A 106 21.81 -7.41 -8.07
CA ASN A 106 20.89 -8.30 -8.75
C ASN A 106 20.70 -9.57 -7.90
N PRO A 107 19.81 -9.54 -6.89
CA PRO A 107 19.63 -10.65 -5.97
C PRO A 107 19.09 -11.88 -6.69
N GLU A 108 19.67 -13.03 -6.37
CA GLU A 108 19.32 -14.29 -7.04
C GLU A 108 17.86 -14.66 -6.77
N GLY A 109 17.15 -15.14 -7.79
CA GLY A 109 15.82 -15.73 -7.60
C GLY A 109 14.68 -14.74 -7.42
N VAL A 110 14.96 -13.44 -7.22
CA VAL A 110 13.92 -12.42 -7.05
C VAL A 110 13.09 -12.26 -8.34
N TRP A 111 13.74 -12.25 -9.51
CA TRP A 111 13.04 -12.14 -10.79
C TRP A 111 12.26 -13.41 -11.16
N GLU A 112 12.82 -14.60 -10.89
CA GLU A 112 12.10 -15.86 -11.09
C GLU A 112 10.87 -15.95 -10.18
N GLY A 113 11.04 -15.66 -8.88
CA GLY A 113 9.95 -15.67 -7.91
C GLY A 113 8.89 -14.62 -8.26
N GLY A 114 9.29 -13.43 -8.71
CA GLY A 114 8.35 -12.40 -9.18
C GLY A 114 7.48 -12.88 -10.34
N ARG A 115 8.06 -13.58 -11.33
CA ARG A 115 7.29 -14.17 -12.45
C ARG A 115 6.35 -15.26 -11.98
N GLU A 116 6.79 -16.15 -11.09
CA GLU A 116 5.93 -17.19 -10.52
C GLU A 116 4.74 -16.58 -9.76
N ILE A 117 4.98 -15.52 -8.98
CA ILE A 117 3.90 -14.79 -8.29
C ILE A 117 2.90 -14.24 -9.32
N ASP A 118 3.37 -13.55 -10.36
CA ASP A 118 2.49 -12.99 -11.40
C ASP A 118 1.60 -14.07 -12.02
N GLU A 119 2.17 -15.23 -12.40
CA GLU A 119 1.44 -16.35 -12.98
C GLU A 119 0.37 -16.89 -12.02
N ARG A 120 0.72 -17.07 -10.75
CA ARG A 120 -0.19 -17.67 -9.75
C ARG A 120 -1.33 -16.76 -9.35
N ILE A 121 -1.09 -15.45 -9.29
CA ILE A 121 -2.15 -14.47 -8.98
C ILE A 121 -2.94 -14.05 -10.22
N GLY A 122 -2.46 -14.40 -11.43
CA GLY A 122 -3.05 -14.01 -12.71
C GLY A 122 -2.81 -12.53 -13.03
N PHE A 123 -1.64 -12.00 -12.68
CA PHE A 123 -1.30 -10.58 -12.92
C PHE A 123 -0.87 -10.36 -14.38
N PRO A 124 -1.57 -9.50 -15.14
CA PRO A 124 -1.31 -9.30 -16.57
C PRO A 124 -0.16 -8.31 -16.82
N ARG A 125 1.07 -8.69 -16.41
CA ARG A 125 2.23 -7.78 -16.47
C ARG A 125 2.55 -7.31 -17.89
N ALA A 126 2.39 -8.17 -18.90
CA ALA A 126 2.72 -7.83 -20.28
C ALA A 126 1.78 -6.74 -20.82
N GLU A 127 0.48 -6.94 -20.62
CA GLU A 127 -0.58 -6.01 -21.03
C GLU A 127 -0.44 -4.67 -20.29
N LEU A 128 -0.18 -4.70 -18.99
CA LEU A 128 0.04 -3.48 -18.20
C LEU A 128 1.28 -2.71 -18.65
N ARG A 129 2.34 -3.40 -19.12
CA ARG A 129 3.52 -2.73 -19.70
C ARG A 129 3.17 -2.04 -21.02
N GLU A 130 2.36 -2.66 -21.87
CA GLU A 130 1.91 -2.04 -23.12
C GLU A 130 1.04 -0.81 -22.84
N GLU A 131 0.09 -0.91 -21.89
CA GLU A 131 -0.72 0.24 -21.44
C GLU A 131 0.14 1.37 -20.87
N SER A 132 1.09 1.05 -19.99
CA SER A 132 2.03 2.01 -19.40
C SER A 132 2.80 2.79 -20.47
N LEU A 133 3.29 2.10 -21.53
CA LEU A 133 3.96 2.76 -22.65
C LEU A 133 3.01 3.69 -23.43
N ALA A 134 1.74 3.34 -23.55
CA ALA A 134 0.73 4.21 -24.15
C ALA A 134 0.46 5.47 -23.29
N PHE A 135 0.51 5.33 -21.96
CA PHE A 135 0.39 6.47 -21.05
C PHE A 135 1.61 7.41 -21.09
N ALA A 136 2.81 6.88 -21.31
CA ALA A 136 4.05 7.64 -21.23
C ALA A 136 4.15 8.84 -22.20
N LYS A 137 3.47 8.84 -23.35
CA LYS A 137 3.45 9.89 -24.42
C LYS A 137 4.81 10.45 -24.94
N SER A 138 5.93 10.26 -24.26
CA SER A 138 7.33 10.44 -24.70
C SER A 138 8.27 9.66 -23.75
N ARG A 139 9.33 9.08 -24.32
CA ARG A 139 10.33 8.26 -23.58
C ARG A 139 11.20 9.15 -22.68
N GLU A 140 11.00 9.12 -21.37
CA GLU A 140 12.07 9.50 -20.41
C GLU A 140 11.90 8.87 -19.03
N GLY A 141 12.88 8.04 -18.60
CA GLY A 141 13.20 7.72 -17.20
C GLY A 141 12.49 6.50 -16.55
N GLN A 142 13.23 5.74 -15.73
CA GLN A 142 12.73 4.59 -14.94
C GLN A 142 11.67 5.01 -13.91
N ALA A 143 11.84 6.17 -13.27
CA ALA A 143 10.83 6.72 -12.35
C ALA A 143 9.52 7.08 -13.06
N SER A 144 9.56 7.61 -14.30
CA SER A 144 8.34 7.82 -15.09
C SER A 144 7.67 6.48 -15.40
N SER A 145 8.44 5.45 -15.77
CA SER A 145 7.88 4.13 -16.08
C SER A 145 7.17 3.47 -14.89
N SER A 146 7.66 3.69 -13.65
CA SER A 146 6.97 3.19 -12.45
C SER A 146 5.64 3.90 -12.21
N VAL A 147 5.57 5.22 -12.39
CA VAL A 147 4.31 5.97 -12.25
C VAL A 147 3.30 5.56 -13.32
N ASP A 148 3.75 5.47 -14.57
CA ASP A 148 2.91 5.08 -15.70
C ASP A 148 2.36 3.65 -15.52
N PHE A 149 3.16 2.75 -14.96
CA PHE A 149 2.73 1.40 -14.63
C PHE A 149 1.68 1.39 -13.51
N ILE A 150 1.83 2.23 -12.48
CA ILE A 150 0.81 2.40 -11.43
C ILE A 150 -0.48 2.96 -12.02
N HIS A 151 -0.41 3.95 -12.93
CA HIS A 151 -1.59 4.49 -13.62
C HIS A 151 -2.30 3.43 -14.47
N ALA A 152 -1.54 2.60 -15.20
CA ALA A 152 -2.10 1.46 -15.93
C ALA A 152 -2.78 0.46 -14.99
N MET A 153 -2.17 0.14 -13.84
CA MET A 153 -2.79 -0.71 -12.83
C MET A 153 -4.08 -0.10 -12.28
N LEU A 154 -4.08 1.19 -11.94
CA LEU A 154 -5.27 1.91 -11.46
C LEU A 154 -6.41 1.87 -12.49
N HIS A 155 -6.09 2.11 -13.76
CA HIS A 155 -7.06 2.03 -14.85
C HIS A 155 -7.62 0.61 -15.00
N ARG A 156 -6.75 -0.41 -15.02
CA ARG A 156 -7.15 -1.80 -15.23
C ARG A 156 -7.87 -2.40 -14.02
N ALA A 157 -7.57 -1.96 -12.79
CA ALA A 157 -8.24 -2.39 -11.56
C ALA A 157 -9.76 -2.14 -11.55
N LYS A 158 -10.24 -1.23 -12.40
CA LYS A 158 -11.68 -0.97 -12.57
C LYS A 158 -12.45 -2.19 -13.08
N THR A 159 -11.79 -3.04 -13.86
CA THR A 159 -12.42 -4.18 -14.55
C THR A 159 -11.72 -5.52 -14.29
N ASP A 160 -10.51 -5.50 -13.72
CA ASP A 160 -9.72 -6.68 -13.43
C ASP A 160 -9.49 -6.84 -11.93
N GLN A 161 -10.12 -7.87 -11.35
CA GLN A 161 -10.04 -8.16 -9.92
C GLN A 161 -8.62 -8.59 -9.49
N ALA A 162 -7.85 -9.27 -10.35
CA ALA A 162 -6.48 -9.65 -10.02
C ALA A 162 -5.58 -8.41 -9.92
N VAL A 163 -5.77 -7.44 -10.83
CA VAL A 163 -5.06 -6.16 -10.76
C VAL A 163 -5.49 -5.34 -9.55
N LEU A 164 -6.80 -5.26 -9.24
CA LEU A 164 -7.29 -4.57 -8.04
C LEU A 164 -6.71 -5.17 -6.75
N ASN A 165 -6.73 -6.50 -6.62
CA ASN A 165 -6.16 -7.19 -5.47
C ASN A 165 -4.64 -7.02 -5.37
N THR A 166 -3.94 -7.02 -6.51
CA THR A 166 -2.50 -6.77 -6.58
C THR A 166 -2.17 -5.33 -6.21
N LEU A 167 -3.00 -4.37 -6.63
CA LEU A 167 -2.84 -2.96 -6.29
C LEU A 167 -2.99 -2.76 -4.77
N VAL A 168 -4.06 -3.28 -4.16
CA VAL A 168 -4.30 -3.13 -2.72
C VAL A 168 -3.30 -3.93 -1.89
N GLY A 169 -3.16 -5.23 -2.17
CA GLY A 169 -2.27 -6.11 -1.43
C GLY A 169 -0.80 -5.77 -1.64
N GLY A 170 -0.42 -5.46 -2.88
CA GLY A 170 0.94 -5.08 -3.24
C GLY A 170 1.32 -3.72 -2.68
N PHE A 171 0.40 -2.75 -2.65
CA PHE A 171 0.66 -1.48 -1.97
C PHE A 171 0.93 -1.71 -0.47
N TYR A 172 0.06 -2.45 0.22
CA TYR A 172 0.29 -2.84 1.62
C TYR A 172 1.64 -3.55 1.81
N GLY A 173 1.96 -4.54 0.98
CA GLY A 173 3.21 -5.30 1.06
C GLY A 173 4.46 -4.43 0.84
N SER A 174 4.41 -3.50 -0.12
CA SER A 174 5.51 -2.57 -0.38
C SER A 174 5.73 -1.61 0.78
N THR A 175 4.67 -1.05 1.36
CA THR A 175 4.75 -0.19 2.55
C THR A 175 5.28 -0.95 3.76
N LEU A 176 4.81 -2.19 3.98
CA LEU A 176 5.30 -3.05 5.05
C LEU A 176 6.80 -3.31 4.93
N GLU A 177 7.26 -3.65 3.72
CA GLU A 177 8.68 -3.95 3.46
C GLU A 177 9.56 -2.69 3.55
N LEU A 178 9.05 -1.53 3.13
CA LEU A 178 9.74 -0.24 3.29
C LEU A 178 10.04 0.03 4.78
N PHE A 179 9.04 -0.12 5.64
CA PHE A 179 9.22 0.09 7.09
C PHE A 179 10.10 -0.97 7.74
N TYR A 180 10.03 -2.22 7.28
CA TYR A 180 10.96 -3.27 7.69
C TYR A 180 12.41 -2.86 7.38
N LEU A 181 12.67 -2.42 6.14
CA LEU A 181 14.00 -2.00 5.69
C LEU A 181 14.50 -0.77 6.46
N PHE A 182 13.71 0.30 6.52
CA PHE A 182 14.10 1.53 7.22
C PHE A 182 14.38 1.30 8.70
N SER A 183 13.53 0.54 9.38
CA SER A 183 13.73 0.26 10.80
C SER A 183 14.94 -0.64 11.03
N SER A 184 15.13 -1.68 10.21
CA SER A 184 16.26 -2.60 10.34
C SER A 184 17.60 -1.91 10.05
N LEU A 185 17.66 -1.11 8.98
CA LEU A 185 18.86 -0.38 8.61
C LEU A 185 19.16 0.75 9.60
N GLY A 186 18.15 1.53 10.01
CA GLY A 186 18.31 2.60 10.99
C GLY A 186 18.78 2.10 12.36
N LEU A 187 18.27 0.95 12.82
CA LEU A 187 18.76 0.32 14.06
C LEU A 187 20.18 -0.21 13.94
N ALA A 188 20.61 -0.64 12.73
CA ALA A 188 21.96 -1.12 12.50
C ALA A 188 22.98 0.02 12.35
N SER A 189 22.60 1.13 11.72
CA SER A 189 23.48 2.31 11.50
C SER A 189 23.46 3.31 12.66
N GLY A 190 22.43 3.26 13.51
CA GLY A 190 22.12 4.26 14.52
C GLY A 190 21.14 5.32 14.00
N VAL A 191 20.29 5.83 14.91
CA VAL A 191 19.28 6.85 14.61
C VAL A 191 19.92 8.24 14.69
N THR A 192 20.55 8.69 13.61
CA THR A 192 21.15 10.03 13.51
C THR A 192 20.10 11.09 13.13
N GLU A 193 20.47 12.37 13.24
CA GLU A 193 19.60 13.47 12.79
C GLU A 193 19.30 13.38 11.29
N GLU A 194 20.30 13.02 10.48
CA GLU A 194 20.16 12.84 9.03
C GLU A 194 19.20 11.70 8.68
N PHE A 195 19.28 10.58 9.40
CA PHE A 195 18.33 9.47 9.25
C PHE A 195 16.90 9.93 9.57
N VAL A 196 16.71 10.67 10.67
CA VAL A 196 15.39 11.17 11.06
C VAL A 196 14.84 12.14 10.00
N GLN A 197 15.67 13.04 9.47
CA GLN A 197 15.29 13.92 8.36
C GLN A 197 14.91 13.14 7.10
N PHE A 198 15.66 12.07 6.78
CA PHE A 198 15.36 11.18 5.66
C PHE A 198 14.01 10.50 5.80
N VAL A 199 13.68 9.93 6.97
CA VAL A 199 12.37 9.31 7.19
C VAL A 199 11.26 10.36 7.13
N ASN A 200 11.50 11.57 7.65
CA ASN A 200 10.53 12.66 7.59
C ASN A 200 10.25 13.14 6.17
N ALA A 201 11.24 13.11 5.29
CA ALA A 201 11.04 13.41 3.88
C ALA A 201 10.05 12.43 3.22
N HIS A 202 9.90 11.22 3.77
CA HIS A 202 8.95 10.21 3.27
C HIS A 202 7.53 10.35 3.85
N LEU A 203 7.27 11.29 4.79
CA LEU A 203 5.92 11.56 5.32
C LEU A 203 4.84 11.75 4.23
N PRO A 204 5.09 12.47 3.12
CA PRO A 204 4.10 12.58 2.05
C PRO A 204 3.72 11.24 1.40
N GLN A 205 4.62 10.24 1.39
CA GLN A 205 4.28 8.88 0.92
C GLN A 205 3.24 8.22 1.81
N LEU A 206 3.27 8.50 3.12
CA LEU A 206 2.27 8.00 4.07
C LEU A 206 0.90 8.65 3.84
N THR A 207 0.89 9.93 3.45
CA THR A 207 -0.35 10.58 3.00
C THR A 207 -0.92 9.87 1.78
N ILE A 208 -0.10 9.53 0.77
CA ILE A 208 -0.56 8.77 -0.40
C ILE A 208 -1.10 7.40 0.00
N ALA A 209 -0.46 6.72 0.96
CA ALA A 209 -0.95 5.46 1.51
C ALA A 209 -2.33 5.58 2.16
N GLN A 210 -2.54 6.64 2.94
CA GLN A 210 -3.84 6.93 3.53
C GLN A 210 -4.89 7.28 2.47
N GLU A 211 -4.53 8.02 1.43
CA GLU A 211 -5.44 8.33 0.32
C GLU A 211 -5.84 7.07 -0.45
N MET A 212 -4.93 6.11 -0.66
CA MET A 212 -5.24 4.78 -1.20
C MET A 212 -6.27 4.06 -0.33
N LEU A 213 -6.09 4.05 0.99
CA LEU A 213 -7.02 3.43 1.93
C LEU A 213 -8.39 4.15 1.98
N LYS A 214 -8.44 5.45 1.75
CA LYS A 214 -9.71 6.20 1.72
C LYS A 214 -10.47 6.01 0.41
N ALA A 215 -9.76 5.93 -0.72
CA ALA A 215 -10.33 5.92 -2.06
C ALA A 215 -11.37 4.80 -2.27
N TYR A 216 -11.23 3.68 -1.57
CA TYR A 216 -12.11 2.53 -1.68
C TYR A 216 -13.11 2.37 -0.52
N SER A 217 -13.08 3.26 0.47
CA SER A 217 -13.80 3.08 1.74
C SER A 217 -15.32 3.31 1.65
N GLU A 218 -15.81 3.97 0.59
CA GLU A 218 -17.23 4.30 0.40
C GLU A 218 -18.07 3.13 -0.15
N ASN A 219 -17.44 1.98 -0.44
CA ASN A 219 -18.08 0.73 -0.79
C ASN A 219 -17.61 -0.37 0.18
N GLY A 220 -18.54 -1.13 0.75
CA GLY A 220 -18.31 -2.13 1.79
C GLY A 220 -17.47 -3.32 1.33
N GLU A 221 -17.65 -3.80 0.09
CA GLU A 221 -16.81 -4.86 -0.47
C GLU A 221 -15.36 -4.38 -0.63
N LEU A 222 -15.18 -3.20 -1.20
CA LEU A 222 -13.85 -2.62 -1.41
C LEU A 222 -13.19 -2.22 -0.07
N ALA A 223 -13.95 -1.74 0.90
CA ALA A 223 -13.47 -1.48 2.26
C ALA A 223 -12.99 -2.76 2.96
N GLN A 224 -13.69 -3.89 2.79
CA GLN A 224 -13.24 -5.19 3.31
C GLN A 224 -11.95 -5.67 2.66
N LEU A 225 -11.75 -5.40 1.36
CA LEU A 225 -10.50 -5.72 0.66
C LEU A 225 -9.31 -4.98 1.30
N LEU A 226 -9.50 -3.71 1.70
CA LEU A 226 -8.48 -2.92 2.37
C LEU A 226 -8.12 -3.43 3.77
N ASP A 227 -9.09 -4.00 4.50
CA ASP A 227 -8.90 -4.46 5.87
C ASP A 227 -8.67 -5.98 6.00
N THR A 228 -8.49 -6.67 4.87
CA THR A 228 -8.20 -8.11 4.85
C THR A 228 -6.94 -8.40 5.68
N GLY A 229 -7.09 -9.10 6.81
CA GLY A 229 -5.97 -9.39 7.71
C GLY A 229 -5.50 -8.20 8.55
N ASN A 230 -6.38 -7.25 8.88
CA ASN A 230 -6.11 -6.04 9.68
C ASN A 230 -5.06 -5.10 9.07
N ARG A 231 -4.89 -5.14 7.74
CA ARG A 231 -3.87 -4.35 7.01
C ARG A 231 -3.97 -2.86 7.34
N LYS A 232 -5.19 -2.31 7.36
CA LYS A 232 -5.43 -0.90 7.66
C LYS A 232 -4.93 -0.54 9.06
N ALA A 233 -5.32 -1.33 10.07
CA ALA A 233 -4.91 -1.09 11.46
C ALA A 233 -3.38 -1.16 11.64
N VAL A 234 -2.70 -2.04 10.91
CA VAL A 234 -1.23 -2.12 10.93
C VAL A 234 -0.60 -0.83 10.38
N ILE A 235 -1.06 -0.35 9.22
CA ILE A 235 -0.55 0.88 8.63
C ILE A 235 -0.84 2.09 9.51
N ASP A 236 -2.07 2.21 10.02
CA ASP A 236 -2.47 3.29 10.93
C ASP A 236 -1.58 3.32 12.18
N SER A 237 -1.28 2.16 12.77
CA SER A 237 -0.41 2.08 13.95
C SER A 237 1.01 2.58 13.67
N ILE A 238 1.57 2.28 12.49
CA ILE A 238 2.90 2.76 12.10
C ILE A 238 2.87 4.26 11.84
N VAL A 239 1.85 4.76 11.14
CA VAL A 239 1.68 6.19 10.86
C VAL A 239 1.51 6.99 12.16
N ASP A 240 0.75 6.48 13.13
CA ASP A 240 0.56 7.12 14.43
C ASP A 240 1.91 7.30 15.16
N ILE A 241 2.79 6.30 15.13
CA ILE A 241 4.13 6.39 15.72
C ILE A 241 4.96 7.47 15.04
N ILE A 242 5.01 7.46 13.70
CA ILE A 242 5.83 8.39 12.92
C ILE A 242 5.34 9.84 13.08
N THR A 243 4.03 10.03 13.19
CA THR A 243 3.41 11.37 13.22
C THR A 243 3.27 11.97 14.62
N LYS A 244 3.28 11.14 15.68
CA LYS A 244 3.08 11.56 17.08
C LYS A 244 3.93 12.76 17.51
N ASP A 245 5.21 12.79 17.11
CA ASP A 245 6.15 13.86 17.43
C ASP A 245 6.63 14.62 16.18
N MET A 246 5.75 14.75 15.18
CA MET A 246 6.02 15.39 13.88
C MET A 246 7.27 14.84 13.19
N GLY A 247 7.50 13.52 13.29
CA GLY A 247 8.64 12.89 12.65
C GLY A 247 9.94 12.88 13.47
N LYS A 248 9.94 13.22 14.76
CA LYS A 248 11.12 13.03 15.62
C LYS A 248 11.26 11.57 16.06
N LEU A 249 11.59 10.70 15.12
CA LEU A 249 11.76 9.28 15.37
C LEU A 249 12.93 9.00 16.31
N THR A 250 12.67 8.21 17.33
CA THR A 250 13.69 7.68 18.25
C THR A 250 14.03 6.23 17.90
N GLU A 251 15.11 5.71 18.49
CA GLU A 251 15.45 4.29 18.39
C GLU A 251 14.32 3.38 18.92
N ASP A 252 13.63 3.81 19.98
CA ASP A 252 12.52 3.05 20.55
C ASP A 252 11.30 3.05 19.63
N ASP A 253 11.05 4.14 18.90
CA ASP A 253 10.00 4.18 17.87
C ASP A 253 10.32 3.21 16.73
N LEU A 254 11.57 3.15 16.26
CA LEU A 254 11.97 2.17 15.23
C LEU A 254 11.84 0.73 15.72
N LYS A 255 12.19 0.44 16.98
CA LYS A 255 11.96 -0.89 17.58
C LYS A 255 10.48 -1.23 17.63
N GLN A 256 9.63 -0.25 17.96
CA GLN A 256 8.19 -0.45 18.01
C GLN A 256 7.60 -0.70 16.62
N ILE A 257 7.98 0.10 15.62
CA ILE A 257 7.58 -0.09 14.22
C ILE A 257 8.05 -1.47 13.73
N LEU A 258 9.32 -1.82 13.96
CA LEU A 258 9.86 -3.12 13.55
C LEU A 258 9.11 -4.28 14.20
N SER A 259 8.71 -4.17 15.46
CA SER A 259 7.92 -5.18 16.16
C SER A 259 6.53 -5.38 15.49
N ILE A 260 5.83 -4.28 15.19
CA ILE A 260 4.53 -4.31 14.49
C ILE A 260 4.69 -4.96 13.11
N VAL A 261 5.69 -4.53 12.35
CA VAL A 261 5.97 -5.02 11.00
C VAL A 261 6.29 -6.51 11.02
N LYS A 262 7.18 -6.97 11.90
CA LYS A 262 7.57 -8.38 12.00
C LYS A 262 6.41 -9.30 12.38
N ALA A 263 5.49 -8.83 13.24
CA ALA A 263 4.33 -9.62 13.64
C ALA A 263 3.45 -10.06 12.44
N VAL A 264 3.42 -9.27 11.36
CA VAL A 264 2.64 -9.59 10.15
C VAL A 264 3.51 -10.02 8.97
N ARG A 265 4.77 -9.60 8.92
CA ARG A 265 5.75 -9.97 7.90
C ARG A 265 6.25 -11.41 8.08
N ASP A 266 6.66 -11.78 9.29
CA ASP A 266 7.36 -13.04 9.55
C ASP A 266 6.53 -14.28 9.12
N PRO A 267 5.20 -14.33 9.31
CA PRO A 267 4.37 -15.41 8.79
C PRO A 267 4.37 -15.54 7.26
N LEU A 268 4.60 -14.44 6.53
CA LEU A 268 4.67 -14.43 5.06
C LEU A 268 6.02 -14.92 4.53
N THR A 269 7.08 -14.82 5.35
CA THR A 269 8.44 -15.20 4.96
C THR A 269 8.85 -16.60 5.40
N VAL A 270 7.95 -17.37 6.04
CA VAL A 270 8.21 -18.76 6.39
C VAL A 270 8.41 -19.59 5.11
N PRO A 271 9.52 -20.34 4.98
CA PRO A 271 9.74 -21.25 3.86
C PRO A 271 8.61 -22.26 3.72
N CYS A 272 8.35 -22.66 2.49
CA CYS A 272 7.44 -23.74 2.19
C CYS A 272 8.14 -25.08 2.47
N ASN A 273 7.46 -25.92 3.26
CA ASN A 273 7.89 -27.30 3.53
C ASN A 273 7.53 -28.23 2.38
#